data_AF-A0A420MYI8-F1
#
_entry.id   AF-A0A420MYI8-F1
#
_cell.length_a   1.000
_cell.length_b   1.000
_cell.length_c   1.000
_cell.angle_alpha   90.00
_cell.angle_beta   90.00
_cell.angle_gamma   90.00
#
_symmetry.space_group_name_H-M   'P 1'
#
loop_
_entity.id
_entity.type
_entity.pdbx_description
1 polymer ?
#
loop_
_entity_poly.entity_id
_entity_poly.type
_entity_poly.pdbx_seq_one_letter_code
_entity_poly.pdbx_strand_id
1 'polypeptide(L)'
;MTWPGISISHTEWGNFCRHPIALSIENKRQAEWEKALLQIATWYSAQWRALQFSTKVESIEFLAGVIVQGHSWYFVASTLEDGVSTLYHRISLGSTESHLNLFKLLRALQCLASWIKDTYWPAFRADILKLPATEQKGQ
;
A
#
# COMPACT_ATOMS: atom_id res chain seq x y z
N MET A 1 11.26 -15.10 7.71
CA MET A 1 12.25 -15.44 6.66
C MET A 1 12.93 -14.14 6.28
N THR A 2 14.06 -13.80 6.91
CA THR A 2 14.91 -12.65 6.53
C THR A 2 15.85 -13.14 5.45
N TRP A 3 15.62 -12.74 4.20
CA TRP A 3 16.47 -13.16 3.09
C TRP A 3 17.85 -12.50 3.21
N PRO A 4 18.94 -13.26 3.02
CA PRO A 4 20.28 -12.73 3.13
C PRO A 4 20.58 -11.84 1.92
N GLY A 5 20.71 -10.53 2.16
CA GLY A 5 21.32 -9.59 1.21
C GLY A 5 20.33 -8.68 0.46
N ILE A 6 20.16 -7.46 0.99
CA ILE A 6 19.76 -6.23 0.26
C ILE A 6 18.30 -6.11 -0.20
N SER A 7 17.52 -7.20 -0.31
CA SER A 7 16.14 -7.11 -0.81
C SER A 7 15.07 -6.92 0.26
N ILE A 8 14.26 -5.86 0.11
CA ILE A 8 13.05 -5.54 0.88
C ILE A 8 11.80 -6.22 0.27
N SER A 9 11.85 -6.61 -1.01
CA SER A 9 10.74 -7.24 -1.75
C SER A 9 11.05 -8.68 -2.16
N HIS A 10 10.04 -9.41 -2.68
CA HIS A 10 10.18 -10.77 -3.23
C HIS A 10 10.96 -10.87 -4.57
N THR A 11 11.64 -9.80 -4.97
CA THR A 11 12.42 -9.72 -6.20
C THR A 11 13.72 -8.98 -5.95
N GLU A 12 14.82 -9.50 -6.53
CA GLU A 12 16.14 -8.86 -6.49
C GLU A 12 16.32 -7.81 -7.60
N TRP A 13 15.25 -7.50 -8.36
CA TRP A 13 15.34 -6.61 -9.52
C TRP A 13 15.43 -5.13 -9.11
N GLY A 14 16.63 -4.54 -9.29
CA GLY A 14 16.82 -3.09 -9.40
C GLY A 14 16.23 -2.30 -8.22
N ASN A 15 15.41 -1.28 -8.51
CA ASN A 15 14.81 -0.45 -7.45
C ASN A 15 13.74 -1.19 -6.62
N PHE A 16 13.19 -2.30 -7.11
CA PHE A 16 12.16 -3.07 -6.40
C PHE A 16 12.73 -3.83 -5.19
N CYS A 17 14.03 -4.13 -5.17
CA CYS A 17 14.68 -4.69 -4.00
C CYS A 17 14.93 -3.64 -2.90
N ARG A 18 14.88 -2.34 -3.21
CA ARG A 18 15.17 -1.24 -2.26
C ARG A 18 13.96 -0.45 -1.81
N HIS A 19 12.78 -0.72 -2.37
CA HIS A 19 11.54 -0.04 -2.00
C HIS A 19 10.45 -1.07 -1.68
N PRO A 20 9.62 -0.80 -0.66
CA PRO A 20 8.52 -1.68 -0.28
C PRO A 20 7.37 -1.59 -1.28
N ILE A 21 6.49 -2.59 -1.24
CA ILE A 21 5.17 -2.51 -1.86
C ILE A 21 4.31 -1.56 -1.01
N ALA A 22 4.20 -0.31 -1.46
CA ALA A 22 3.45 0.74 -0.77
C ALA A 22 1.98 0.84 -1.19
N LEU A 23 1.62 0.26 -2.35
CA LEU A 23 0.25 0.25 -2.88
C LEU A 23 0.00 -1.03 -3.66
N SER A 24 -1.03 -1.79 -3.25
CA SER A 24 -1.50 -2.96 -3.98
C SER A 24 -2.62 -2.58 -4.95
N ILE A 25 -2.59 -3.04 -6.20
CA ILE A 25 -3.65 -2.78 -7.18
C ILE A 25 -4.21 -4.11 -7.68
N GLU A 26 -5.51 -4.32 -7.45
CA GLU A 26 -6.26 -5.43 -8.04
C GLU A 26 -7.18 -4.90 -9.14
N ASN A 27 -7.12 -5.52 -10.32
CA ASN A 27 -7.97 -5.15 -11.45
C ASN A 27 -8.72 -6.37 -11.97
N LYS A 28 -10.04 -6.27 -12.05
CA LYS A 28 -10.90 -7.32 -12.59
C LYS A 28 -11.92 -6.75 -13.57
N ARG A 29 -11.87 -7.23 -14.81
CA ARG A 29 -12.77 -6.81 -15.91
C ARG A 29 -14.25 -7.16 -15.64
N GLN A 30 -14.53 -8.32 -15.04
CA GLN A 30 -15.89 -8.83 -14.81
C GLN A 30 -16.05 -9.57 -13.47
N ALA A 31 -15.07 -9.52 -12.58
CA ALA A 31 -15.15 -10.34 -11.37
C ALA A 31 -16.04 -9.70 -10.29
N GLU A 32 -16.62 -10.57 -9.49
CA GLU A 32 -17.33 -10.24 -8.27
C GLU A 32 -16.39 -9.50 -7.31
N TRP A 33 -16.90 -8.38 -6.78
CA TRP A 33 -16.23 -7.53 -5.80
C TRP A 33 -15.58 -8.35 -4.67
N GLU A 34 -16.30 -9.36 -4.17
CA GLU A 34 -15.85 -10.22 -3.08
C GLU A 34 -14.57 -10.97 -3.40
N LYS A 35 -14.38 -11.42 -4.65
CA LYS A 35 -13.15 -12.10 -5.07
C LYS A 35 -11.96 -11.14 -5.09
N ALA A 36 -12.15 -9.92 -5.58
CA ALA A 36 -11.11 -8.89 -5.56
C ALA A 36 -10.76 -8.48 -4.13
N LEU A 37 -11.77 -8.31 -3.28
CA LEU A 37 -11.60 -7.99 -1.87
C LEU A 37 -10.86 -9.11 -1.12
N LEU A 38 -11.21 -10.37 -1.37
CA LEU A 38 -10.55 -11.53 -0.77
C LEU A 38 -9.07 -11.62 -1.16
N GLN A 39 -8.73 -11.34 -2.42
CA GLN A 39 -7.33 -11.29 -2.86
C GLN A 39 -6.54 -10.20 -2.12
N ILE A 40 -7.05 -8.98 -2.07
CA ILE A 40 -6.39 -7.90 -1.34
C ILE A 40 -6.29 -8.21 0.15
N ALA A 41 -7.34 -8.74 0.77
CA ALA A 41 -7.32 -9.15 2.16
C ALA A 41 -6.22 -10.20 2.44
N THR A 42 -6.06 -11.15 1.51
CA THR A 42 -5.00 -12.17 1.58
C THR A 42 -3.62 -11.53 1.49
N TRP A 43 -3.42 -10.59 0.56
CA TRP A 43 -2.15 -9.88 0.40
C TRP A 43 -1.80 -9.05 1.64
N TYR A 44 -2.75 -8.30 2.20
CA TYR A 44 -2.52 -7.52 3.41
C TYR A 44 -2.25 -8.40 4.62
N SER A 45 -2.96 -9.52 4.77
CA SER A 45 -2.70 -10.48 5.85
C SER A 45 -1.26 -11.00 5.78
N ALA A 46 -0.80 -11.34 4.56
CA ALA A 46 0.57 -11.79 4.33
C ALA A 46 1.59 -10.68 4.58
N GLN A 47 1.33 -9.46 4.11
CA GLN A 47 2.21 -8.31 4.28
C GLN A 47 2.34 -7.91 5.75
N TRP A 48 1.24 -7.84 6.51
CA TRP A 48 1.28 -7.59 7.95
C TRP A 48 2.11 -8.61 8.69
N ARG A 49 1.91 -9.90 8.39
CA ARG A 49 2.69 -10.97 8.97
C ARG A 49 4.19 -10.85 8.64
N ALA A 50 4.53 -10.41 7.43
CA ALA A 50 5.92 -10.19 7.03
C ALA A 50 6.54 -9.00 7.76
N LEU A 51 5.82 -7.88 7.91
CA LEU A 51 6.29 -6.70 8.64
C LEU A 51 6.52 -7.01 10.12
N GLN A 52 5.57 -7.70 10.75
CA GLN A 52 5.66 -8.09 12.17
C GLN A 52 6.70 -9.18 12.45
N PHE A 53 7.17 -9.92 11.44
CA PHE A 53 8.12 -11.01 11.65
C PHE A 53 9.46 -10.51 12.21
N SER A 54 9.90 -9.32 11.80
CA SER A 54 11.24 -8.81 12.11
C SER A 54 11.23 -7.69 13.15
N THR A 55 10.10 -6.99 13.32
CA THR A 55 10.01 -5.85 14.21
C THR A 55 8.56 -5.50 14.55
N LYS A 56 8.38 -4.71 15.61
CA LYS A 56 7.07 -4.13 15.92
C LYS A 56 6.82 -2.98 14.95
N VAL A 57 5.65 -3.01 14.32
CA VAL A 57 5.14 -1.90 13.51
C VAL A 57 4.42 -0.93 14.44
N GLU A 58 4.80 0.33 14.42
CA GLU A 58 4.23 1.37 15.29
C GLU A 58 3.81 2.62 14.50
N SER A 59 4.57 2.99 13.48
CA SER A 59 4.39 4.21 12.69
C SER A 59 3.64 3.99 11.38
N ILE A 60 3.56 2.75 10.87
CA ILE A 60 2.79 2.45 9.65
C ILE A 60 1.30 2.38 10.01
N GLU A 61 0.54 3.39 9.61
CA GLU A 61 -0.89 3.55 9.95
C GLU A 61 -1.78 2.48 9.28
N PHE A 62 -1.54 2.19 8.01
CA PHE A 62 -2.30 1.21 7.24
C PHE A 62 -1.54 0.73 5.99
N LEU A 63 -1.95 -0.41 5.45
CA LEU A 63 -1.60 -0.88 4.10
C LEU A 63 -2.61 -0.37 3.09
N ALA A 64 -2.15 0.26 2.02
CA ALA A 64 -2.97 0.92 1.02
C ALA A 64 -3.13 0.09 -0.26
N GLY A 65 -4.28 0.28 -0.92
CA GLY A 65 -4.53 -0.40 -2.19
C GLY A 65 -5.74 0.14 -2.94
N VAL A 66 -5.86 -0.34 -4.16
CA VAL A 66 -6.89 0.09 -5.12
C VAL A 66 -7.51 -1.13 -5.77
N ILE A 67 -8.84 -1.18 -5.80
CA ILE A 67 -9.61 -2.11 -6.61
C ILE A 67 -10.17 -1.36 -7.81
N VAL A 68 -9.86 -1.85 -9.00
CA VAL A 68 -10.44 -1.37 -10.27
C VAL A 68 -11.49 -2.39 -10.73
N GLN A 69 -12.73 -1.92 -10.87
CA GLN A 69 -13.84 -2.72 -11.36
C GLN A 69 -14.54 -1.97 -12.50
N GLY A 70 -14.37 -2.48 -13.72
CA GLY A 70 -14.81 -1.77 -14.93
C GLY A 70 -14.17 -0.38 -14.99
N HIS A 71 -15.00 0.67 -14.99
CA HIS A 71 -14.56 2.06 -15.00
C HIS A 71 -14.37 2.68 -13.61
N SER A 72 -14.79 2.00 -12.54
CA SER A 72 -14.82 2.51 -11.18
C SER A 72 -13.59 2.09 -10.38
N TRP A 73 -13.05 3.04 -9.60
CA TRP A 73 -11.83 2.86 -8.83
C TRP A 73 -12.13 3.09 -7.35
N TYR A 74 -11.75 2.13 -6.52
CA TYR A 74 -12.03 2.13 -5.09
C TYR A 74 -10.75 1.98 -4.29
N PHE A 75 -10.58 2.83 -3.28
CA PHE A 75 -9.56 2.69 -2.27
C PHE A 75 -9.96 1.63 -1.24
N VAL A 76 -8.96 0.88 -0.82
CA VAL A 76 -9.04 -0.12 0.24
C VAL A 76 -7.82 0.02 1.14
N ALA A 77 -8.03 -0.05 2.44
CA ALA A 77 -6.98 0.07 3.44
C ALA A 77 -7.11 -1.02 4.48
N SER A 78 -5.99 -1.48 5.02
CA SER A 78 -5.98 -2.35 6.19
C SER A 78 -5.15 -1.77 7.29
N THR A 79 -5.74 -1.65 8.49
CA THR A 79 -5.03 -1.29 9.72
C THR A 79 -4.70 -2.56 10.51
N LEU A 80 -3.78 -2.44 11.46
CA LEU A 80 -3.41 -3.52 12.36
C LEU A 80 -3.38 -2.98 13.79
N GLU A 81 -4.31 -3.43 14.61
CA GLU A 81 -4.44 -3.03 16.01
C GLU A 81 -4.41 -4.30 16.87
N ASP A 82 -3.52 -4.36 17.86
CA ASP A 82 -3.35 -5.51 18.76
C ASP A 82 -3.21 -6.87 18.05
N GLY A 83 -2.60 -6.87 16.86
CA GLY A 83 -2.42 -8.08 16.03
C GLY A 83 -3.66 -8.49 15.23
N VAL A 84 -4.75 -7.73 15.32
CA VAL A 84 -5.97 -7.92 14.54
C VAL A 84 -5.99 -6.95 13.35
N SER A 85 -6.05 -7.50 12.15
CA SER A 85 -6.12 -6.72 10.91
C SER A 85 -7.57 -6.39 10.57
N THR A 86 -7.88 -5.10 10.42
CA THR A 86 -9.20 -4.62 9.98
C THR A 86 -9.11 -4.09 8.55
N LEU A 87 -10.06 -4.47 7.68
CA LEU A 87 -10.08 -4.07 6.27
C LEU A 87 -11.20 -3.06 6.00
N TYR A 88 -10.82 -1.86 5.57
CA TYR A 88 -11.69 -0.81 5.06
C TYR A 88 -11.76 -0.87 3.54
N HIS A 89 -12.95 -0.76 2.97
CA HIS A 89 -13.11 -0.95 1.54
C HIS A 89 -14.29 -0.16 0.94
N ARG A 90 -14.38 -0.14 -0.40
CA ARG A 90 -15.40 0.58 -1.20
C ARG A 90 -15.37 2.11 -1.04
N ILE A 91 -14.22 2.69 -0.70
CA ILE A 91 -14.07 4.16 -0.70
C ILE A 91 -13.86 4.61 -2.15
N SER A 92 -14.81 5.34 -2.74
CA SER A 92 -14.72 5.73 -4.15
C SER A 92 -13.61 6.76 -4.39
N LEU A 93 -12.70 6.48 -5.32
CA LEU A 93 -11.69 7.42 -5.80
C LEU A 93 -12.16 8.20 -7.03
N GLY A 94 -13.04 7.59 -7.82
CA GLY A 94 -13.56 8.16 -9.05
C GLY A 94 -13.81 7.08 -10.11
N SER A 95 -14.04 7.53 -11.33
CA SER A 95 -14.31 6.66 -12.47
C SER A 95 -13.84 7.30 -13.78
N THR A 96 -13.68 6.47 -14.80
CA THR A 96 -13.27 6.89 -16.15
C THR A 96 -14.46 7.21 -17.08
N GLU A 97 -15.69 7.12 -16.58
CA GLU A 97 -16.93 7.35 -17.35
C GLU A 97 -17.34 8.82 -17.48
N SER A 98 -16.74 9.70 -16.67
CA SER A 98 -17.07 11.12 -16.65
C SER A 98 -15.83 11.96 -16.41
N HIS A 99 -15.70 13.10 -17.09
CA HIS A 99 -14.61 14.04 -16.90
C HIS A 99 -14.42 14.44 -15.43
N LEU A 100 -15.51 14.74 -14.72
CA LEU A 100 -15.43 15.13 -13.30
C LEU A 100 -14.90 13.98 -12.42
N ASN A 101 -15.37 12.75 -12.66
CA ASN A 101 -14.92 11.58 -11.92
C ASN A 101 -13.48 11.19 -12.28
N LEU A 102 -13.04 11.48 -13.50
CA LEU A 102 -11.67 11.29 -13.94
C LEU A 102 -10.73 12.27 -13.21
N PHE A 103 -11.13 13.53 -13.04
CA PHE A 103 -10.35 14.50 -12.26
C PHE A 103 -10.28 14.12 -10.77
N LYS A 104 -11.37 13.62 -10.19
CA LYS A 104 -11.35 13.07 -8.82
C LYS A 104 -10.38 11.90 -8.69
N LEU A 105 -10.43 10.98 -9.65
CA LEU A 105 -9.52 9.83 -9.70
C LEU A 105 -8.06 10.29 -9.79
N LEU A 106 -7.75 11.19 -10.71
CA LEU A 106 -6.41 11.75 -10.87
C LEU A 106 -5.92 12.38 -9.57
N ARG A 107 -6.76 13.21 -8.92
CA ARG A 107 -6.38 13.86 -7.67
C ARG A 107 -6.19 12.87 -6.53
N ALA A 108 -7.04 11.85 -6.43
CA ALA A 108 -6.91 10.80 -5.43
C ALA A 108 -5.60 10.01 -5.59
N LEU A 109 -5.22 9.65 -6.82
CA LEU A 109 -3.96 8.96 -7.11
C LEU A 109 -2.74 9.85 -6.77
N GLN A 110 -2.81 11.15 -7.03
CA GLN A 110 -1.78 12.10 -6.62
C GLN A 110 -1.65 12.19 -5.09
N CYS A 111 -2.78 12.22 -4.37
CA CYS A 111 -2.78 12.21 -2.91
C CYS A 111 -2.16 10.90 -2.37
N LEU A 112 -2.49 9.75 -2.96
CA LEU A 112 -1.88 8.47 -2.60
C LEU A 112 -0.37 8.47 -2.85
N ALA A 113 0.09 9.01 -4.00
CA ALA A 113 1.51 9.10 -4.30
C ALA A 113 2.26 9.99 -3.30
N SER A 114 1.69 11.13 -2.90
CA SER A 114 2.26 11.99 -1.86
C SER A 114 2.27 11.27 -0.51
N TRP A 115 1.18 10.63 -0.10
CA TRP A 115 1.15 9.85 1.15
C TRP A 115 2.20 8.73 1.17
N ILE A 116 2.39 8.01 0.06
CA ILE A 116 3.44 6.98 -0.05
C ILE A 116 4.83 7.58 0.22
N LYS A 117 5.12 8.73 -0.41
CA LYS A 117 6.43 9.37 -0.33
C LYS A 117 6.68 10.03 1.03
N ASP A 118 5.67 10.73 1.54
CA ASP A 118 5.81 11.68 2.64
C ASP A 118 5.39 11.08 3.99
N THR A 119 4.67 9.96 3.99
CA THR A 119 4.17 9.29 5.21
C THR A 119 4.60 7.83 5.28
N TYR A 120 4.17 7.00 4.33
CA TYR A 120 4.41 5.55 4.37
C TYR A 120 5.90 5.20 4.31
N TRP A 121 6.64 5.80 3.38
CA TRP A 121 8.06 5.50 3.22
C TRP A 121 8.90 5.89 4.43
N PRO A 122 8.77 7.10 5.01
CA PRO A 122 9.41 7.44 6.28
C PRO A 122 9.06 6.47 7.41
N ALA A 123 7.79 6.10 7.58
CA ALA A 123 7.35 5.13 8.58
C ALA A 123 8.00 3.76 8.37
N PHE A 124 8.04 3.28 7.13
CA PHE A 124 8.69 2.01 6.78
C PHE A 124 10.18 2.03 7.09
N ARG A 125 10.89 3.13 6.79
CA ARG A 125 12.32 3.26 7.11
C ARG A 125 12.57 3.24 8.62
N ALA A 126 11.72 3.92 9.39
CA ALA A 126 11.84 3.98 10.84
C ALA A 126 11.53 2.62 11.49
N ASP A 127 10.40 2.02 11.13
CA ASP A 127 9.92 0.79 11.75
C ASP A 127 10.71 -0.42 11.25
N ILE A 128 10.85 -0.59 9.94
CA ILE A 128 11.35 -1.83 9.32
C ILE A 128 12.85 -1.78 9.07
N LEU A 129 13.37 -0.69 8.49
CA LEU A 129 14.80 -0.59 8.17
C LEU A 129 15.65 -0.09 9.33
N LYS A 130 15.03 0.42 10.41
CA LYS A 130 15.70 1.06 11.56
C LYS A 130 16.72 2.11 11.14
N LEU A 131 16.43 2.84 10.05
CA LEU A 131 17.30 3.91 9.56
C LEU A 131 16.98 5.22 10.28
N PRO A 132 17.99 6.03 10.64
CA PRO A 132 17.76 7.35 11.21
C PRO A 132 17.05 8.25 10.20
N ALA A 133 16.24 9.20 10.69
CA ALA A 133 15.59 10.20 9.85
C ALA A 133 16.66 10.88 8.99
N THR A 134 16.49 10.85 7.67
CA THR A 134 17.40 11.52 6.76
C THR A 134 17.28 13.02 7.01
N GLU A 135 18.33 13.65 7.56
CA GLU A 135 18.43 15.10 7.58
C GLU A 135 18.23 15.61 6.16
N GLN A 136 17.15 16.35 5.93
CA GLN A 136 16.99 17.07 4.69
C GLN A 136 18.05 18.17 4.67
N LYS A 137 19.20 17.89 4.06
CA LYS A 137 20.10 18.94 3.61
C LYS A 137 19.36 19.73 2.53
N GLY A 138 18.79 20.86 2.96
CA GLY A 138 18.37 21.90 2.05
C GLY A 138 19.56 22.36 1.22
N GLN A 139 19.37 22.33 -0.10
CA GLN A 139 20.04 23.19 -1.07
C GLN A 139 18.97 23.65 -2.06
#